data_AF-A0A929K6A2-F1
#
_entry.id   AF-A0A929K6A2-F1
#
_cell.length_a   1.000
_cell.length_b   1.000
_cell.length_c   1.000
_cell.angle_alpha   90.00
_cell.angle_beta   90.00
_cell.angle_gamma   90.00
#
_symmetry.space_group_name_H-M   'P 1'
#
loop_
_entity.id
_entity.type
_entity.pdbx_description
1 polymer ?
#
loop_
_entity_poly.entity_id
_entity_poly.type
_entity_poly.pdbx_seq_one_letter_code
_entity_poly.pdbx_strand_id
1 'polypeptide(L)' 'KDNVTKGFPKHERGYIKKELVNLIKKGYIIQKPTSYGIEVSINPKKLSEIRKLLEANS' A
#
# COMPACT_ATOMS: atom_id res chain seq x y z
N LYS A 1 2.01 -15.16 -4.91
CA LYS A 1 1.07 -15.10 -3.77
C LYS A 1 1.17 -13.70 -3.18
N ASP A 2 0.08 -12.94 -3.15
CA ASP A 2 0.09 -11.52 -2.73
C ASP A 2 0.20 -11.44 -1.20
N ASN A 3 1.36 -11.02 -0.68
CA ASN A 3 1.64 -11.10 0.77
C ASN A 3 1.07 -9.89 1.54
N VAL A 4 0.72 -8.81 0.84
CA VAL A 4 0.37 -7.51 1.43
C VAL A 4 -0.87 -7.61 2.33
N THR A 5 -1.85 -8.45 1.96
CA THR A 5 -3.11 -8.57 2.70
C THR A 5 -3.07 -9.62 3.82
N LYS A 6 -1.94 -10.31 4.03
CA LYS A 6 -1.85 -11.42 5.00
C LYS A 6 -1.97 -10.98 6.45
N GLY A 7 -1.53 -9.77 6.77
CA GLY A 7 -1.64 -9.19 8.11
C GLY A 7 -3.04 -8.72 8.52
N PHE A 8 -4.02 -8.78 7.60
CA PHE A 8 -5.34 -8.21 7.83
C PHE A 8 -6.44 -9.28 7.98
N PRO A 9 -7.51 -8.96 8.74
CA PRO A 9 -8.70 -9.79 8.86
C PRO A 9 -9.28 -10.14 7.49
N LYS A 10 -9.76 -11.38 7.31
CA LYS A 10 -10.27 -11.87 6.01
C LYS A 10 -11.34 -10.95 5.40
N HIS A 11 -12.23 -10.41 6.23
CA HIS A 11 -13.33 -9.56 5.79
C HIS A 11 -12.87 -8.18 5.27
N GLU A 12 -11.69 -7.70 5.68
CA GLU A 12 -11.15 -6.41 5.23
C GLU A 12 -10.29 -6.53 3.96
N ARG A 13 -9.80 -7.74 3.64
CA ARG A 13 -8.83 -7.94 2.54
C ARG A 13 -9.32 -7.41 1.19
N GLY A 14 -10.62 -7.52 0.92
CA GLY A 14 -11.23 -7.01 -0.31
C GLY A 14 -11.14 -5.49 -0.42
N TYR A 15 -11.42 -4.79 0.68
CA TYR A 15 -11.29 -3.33 0.77
C TYR A 15 -9.83 -2.90 0.68
N ILE A 16 -8.94 -3.55 1.44
CA ILE A 16 -7.51 -3.23 1.47
C ILE A 16 -6.87 -3.40 0.09
N LYS A 17 -7.24 -4.44 -0.65
CA LYS A 17 -6.73 -4.63 -2.02
C LYS A 17 -7.16 -3.51 -2.96
N LYS A 18 -8.39 -3.00 -2.82
CA LYS A 18 -8.88 -1.85 -3.60
C LYS A 18 -8.10 -0.58 -3.24
N GLU A 19 -7.92 -0.30 -1.96
CA GLU A 19 -7.16 0.88 -1.52
C GLU A 19 -5.67 0.80 -1.87
N LEU A 20 -5.07 -0.38 -1.82
CA LEU A 20 -3.69 -0.59 -2.27
C LEU A 20 -3.52 -0.16 -3.74
N VAL A 21 -4.44 -0.57 -4.62
CA VAL A 21 -4.44 -0.15 -6.03
C VAL A 21 -4.58 1.37 -6.17
N ASN A 22 -5.40 2.01 -5.34
CA ASN A 22 -5.54 3.47 -5.32
C ASN A 22 -4.24 4.16 -4.89
N LEU A 23 -3.58 3.66 -3.85
CA LEU A 23 -2.31 4.21 -3.36
C LEU A 23 -1.17 4.05 -4.38
N ILE A 24 -1.18 2.95 -5.14
CA ILE A 24 -0.27 2.74 -6.27
C ILE A 24 -0.54 3.76 -7.38
N LYS A 25 -1.81 3.94 -7.79
CA LYS A 25 -2.19 4.92 -8.81
C LYS A 25 -1.81 6.35 -8.41
N LYS A 26 -1.96 6.69 -7.13
CA LYS A 26 -1.54 7.99 -6.57
C LYS A 26 -0.01 8.11 -6.39
N GLY A 27 0.74 7.03 -6.63
CA GLY A 27 2.19 7.01 -6.55
C GLY A 27 2.76 7.00 -5.12
N TYR A 28 1.95 6.75 -4.09
CA TYR A 28 2.42 6.60 -2.71
C TYR A 28 3.05 5.24 -2.45
N ILE A 29 2.66 4.23 -3.22
CA ILE A 29 3.16 2.86 -3.12
C ILE A 29 3.81 2.45 -4.45
N ILE A 30 5.00 1.89 -4.35
CA ILE A 30 5.75 1.31 -5.48
C ILE A 30 5.51 -0.19 -5.47
N GLN A 31 5.11 -0.74 -6.61
CA GLN A 31 5.03 -2.19 -6.81
C GLN A 31 6.32 -2.72 -7.42
N LYS A 32 6.80 -3.85 -6.92
CA LYS A 32 7.91 -4.62 -7.49
C LYS A 32 7.39 -6.02 -7.82
N PRO A 33 7.32 -6.40 -9.11
CA PRO A 33 7.03 -7.78 -9.45
C PRO A 33 8.22 -8.66 -9.02
N THR A 34 7.95 -9.71 -8.27
CA THR A 34 8.93 -10.73 -7.90
C THR A 34 8.46 -12.11 -8.38
N SER A 35 9.37 -13.07 -8.48
CA SER A 35 9.05 -14.45 -8.88
C SER A 35 8.02 -15.12 -7.94
N TYR A 36 7.91 -14.66 -6.70
CA TYR A 36 7.01 -15.21 -5.69
C TYR A 36 5.71 -14.41 -5.51
N GLY A 37 5.57 -13.23 -6.12
CA GLY A 37 4.38 -12.39 -6.04
C GLY A 37 4.63 -10.92 -6.29
N ILE A 38 3.65 -10.08 -5.93
CA ILE A 38 3.82 -8.63 -5.95
C ILE A 38 4.29 -8.22 -4.56
N GLU A 39 5.44 -7.54 -4.52
CA GLU A 39 5.89 -6.81 -3.34
C GLU A 39 5.53 -5.33 -3.48
N VAL A 40 5.28 -4.69 -2.36
CA VAL A 40 4.97 -3.27 -2.31
C VAL A 40 5.87 -2.56 -1.32
N SER A 41 6.24 -1.33 -1.62
CA SER A 41 7.04 -0.47 -0.75
C SER A 41 6.48 0.94 -0.75
N ILE A 42 6.65 1.68 0.35
CA ILE A 42 6.33 3.10 0.38
C ILE A 42 7.25 3.83 -0.60
N ASN A 43 6.71 4.79 -1.34
CA ASN A 43 7.49 5.65 -2.21
C ASN A 43 8.26 6.69 -1.37
N PRO A 44 9.60 6.60 -1.27
CA PRO A 44 10.38 7.55 -0.47
C PRO A 44 10.28 8.98 -1.00
N LYS A 45 10.05 9.18 -2.30
CA LYS A 45 9.87 10.52 -2.90
C LYS A 45 8.61 11.24 -2.40
N LYS A 46 7.64 10.50 -1.85
CA LYS A 46 6.39 11.03 -1.30
C LYS A 46 6.33 11.01 0.23
N LEU A 47 7.43 10.69 0.92
CA LEU A 47 7.42 10.48 2.36
C LEU A 47 6.96 11.72 3.15
N SER A 48 7.35 12.92 2.70
CA SER A 48 6.90 14.20 3.31
C SER A 48 5.39 14.38 3.22
N GLU A 49 4.80 14.07 2.06
CA GLU A 49 3.35 14.14 1.85
C GLU A 49 2.60 13.10 2.69
N ILE A 50 3.12 11.87 2.74
CA ILE A 50 2.55 10.79 3.56
C ILE A 50 2.55 11.17 5.04
N ARG A 51 3.65 11.74 5.56
CA ARG A 51 3.72 12.20 6.95
C ARG A 51 2.68 13.26 7.25
N LYS A 52 2.53 14.27 6.38
CA LYS A 52 1.50 15.31 6.53
C LYS A 52 0.08 14.71 6.54
N LEU A 53 -0.19 13.72 5.69
CA LEU A 53 -1.48 13.03 5.69
C LEU A 53 -1.74 12.27 6.99
N LEU A 54 -0.71 11.65 7.58
CA LEU A 54 -0.85 10.93 8.86
C LEU A 54 -1.07 11.89 10.02
N GLU A 55 -0.36 13.02 10.06
CA GLU A 55 -0.50 14.06 11.08
C GLU A 55 -1.86 14.75 11.02
N ALA A 56 -2.40 15.01 9.83
CA ALA A 56 -3.70 15.67 9.65
C ALA A 56 -4.90 14.80 10.08
N ASN A 57 -4.69 13.50 10.35
CA ASN A 57 -5.73 12.55 10.77
C ASN A 57 -5.49 12.01 12.21
N SER A 58 -4.54 12.58 12.96
CA SER A 58 -4.36 12.38 14.41
C SER A 58 -5.10 13.45 15.20
#